data_AF-A0A519MKX5-F1
#
_entry.id   AF-A0A519MKX5-F1
#
_cell.length_a   1.000
_cell.length_b   1.000
_cell.length_c   1.000
_cell.angle_alpha   90.00
_cell.angle_beta   90.00
_cell.angle_gamma   90.00
#
_symmetry.space_group_name_H-M   'P 1'
#
loop_
_entity.id
_entity.type
_entity.pdbx_description
1 polymer ?
#
loop_
_entity_poly.entity_id
_entity_poly.type
_entity_poly.pdbx_seq_one_letter_code
_entity_poly.pdbx_strand_id
1 'polypeptide(L)'
;MEATATTTNLLAPLAATLDNGADCDRVNIVLDQLLEGRVLAEEDGDYLIDHAEDCSPCFEDIKKQRVFVSFLKQKVNSKAAPSALPHAIMARLQAEIA
;
A
#
# COMPACT_ATOMS: atom_id res chain seq x y z
N MET A 1 -24.94 -30.17 35.50
CA MET A 1 -23.77 -30.20 34.60
C MET A 1 -24.28 -30.71 33.27
N GLU A 2 -24.59 -29.80 32.34
CA GLU A 2 -24.92 -30.17 30.96
C GLU A 2 -23.93 -29.46 30.04
N ALA A 3 -23.26 -30.26 29.21
CA ALA A 3 -22.22 -29.82 28.32
C ALA A 3 -22.84 -29.22 27.05
N THR A 4 -22.62 -27.92 26.83
CA THR A 4 -22.98 -27.25 25.58
C THR A 4 -21.98 -27.64 24.50
N ALA A 5 -22.45 -28.40 23.51
CA ALA A 5 -21.68 -28.73 22.32
C ALA A 5 -21.55 -27.48 21.42
N THR A 6 -20.35 -26.91 21.36
CA THR A 6 -20.02 -25.83 20.42
C THR A 6 -19.99 -26.38 19.00
N THR A 7 -21.02 -26.07 18.22
CA THR A 7 -21.07 -26.36 16.79
C THR A 7 -20.50 -25.15 16.06
N THR A 8 -19.25 -25.24 15.59
CA THR A 8 -18.62 -24.21 14.76
C THR A 8 -19.24 -24.26 13.37
N ASN A 9 -20.22 -23.38 13.12
CA ASN A 9 -20.70 -23.12 11.77
C ASN A 9 -19.61 -22.36 11.00
N LEU A 10 -18.87 -23.10 10.17
CA LEU A 10 -18.13 -22.56 9.03
C LEU A 10 -19.14 -22.03 8.03
N LEU A 11 -19.48 -20.75 8.15
CA LEU A 11 -20.09 -19.90 7.11
C LEU A 11 -20.13 -18.50 7.74
N ALA A 12 -18.97 -17.85 7.83
CA ALA A 12 -18.95 -16.42 8.04
C ALA A 12 -19.62 -15.78 6.80
N PRO A 13 -20.68 -14.98 6.96
CA PRO A 13 -21.10 -14.11 5.89
C PRO A 13 -19.90 -13.21 5.59
N LEU A 14 -19.48 -13.15 4.32
CA LEU A 14 -18.73 -12.02 3.81
C LEU A 14 -19.54 -10.78 4.21
N ALA A 15 -19.08 -10.12 5.27
CA ALA A 15 -19.66 -8.87 5.72
C ALA A 15 -19.30 -7.84 4.65
N ALA A 16 -20.14 -7.79 3.61
CA ALA A 16 -20.27 -6.59 2.80
C ALA A 16 -20.74 -5.50 3.77
N THR A 17 -19.79 -4.80 4.37
CA THR A 17 -20.05 -3.50 4.96
C THR A 17 -20.40 -2.58 3.81
N LEU A 18 -21.69 -2.53 3.49
CA LEU A 18 -22.34 -1.39 2.84
C LEU A 18 -22.20 -0.19 3.79
N ASP A 19 -21.02 0.39 3.79
CA ASP A 19 -20.79 1.75 4.23
C ASP A 19 -20.09 2.45 3.06
N ASN A 20 -20.27 3.74 2.88
CA ASN A 20 -19.63 4.54 1.82
C ASN A 20 -18.10 4.67 2.02
N GLY A 21 -17.45 3.66 2.58
CA GLY A 21 -16.01 3.56 2.80
C GLY A 21 -15.29 2.87 1.64
N ALA A 22 -13.98 3.07 1.57
CA ALA A 22 -13.12 2.44 0.57
C ALA A 22 -13.31 0.91 0.54
N ASP A 23 -13.49 0.35 -0.66
CA ASP A 23 -13.49 -1.11 -0.87
C ASP A 23 -12.07 -1.66 -0.67
N CYS A 24 -11.77 -2.06 0.57
CA CYS A 24 -10.48 -2.61 0.95
C CYS A 24 -10.26 -4.06 0.47
N ASP A 25 -11.32 -4.77 0.07
CA ASP A 25 -11.19 -6.07 -0.59
C ASP A 25 -10.63 -5.88 -1.99
N ARG A 26 -11.11 -4.87 -2.72
CA ARG A 26 -10.52 -4.45 -3.99
C ARG A 26 -9.05 -4.05 -3.83
N VAL A 27 -8.71 -3.25 -2.81
CA VAL A 27 -7.30 -2.88 -2.51
C VAL A 27 -6.44 -4.13 -2.32
N ASN A 28 -6.91 -5.11 -1.57
CA ASN A 28 -6.17 -6.36 -1.36
C ASN A 28 -5.95 -7.14 -2.66
N ILE A 29 -6.97 -7.27 -3.50
CA ILE A 29 -6.87 -7.95 -4.79
C ILE A 29 -5.83 -7.27 -5.68
N VAL A 30 -5.88 -5.95 -5.79
CA VAL A 30 -4.94 -5.15 -6.60
C VAL A 30 -3.52 -5.27 -6.04
N LEU A 31 -3.35 -5.26 -4.72
CA LEU A 31 -2.07 -5.41 -4.07
C LEU A 31 -1.45 -6.81 -4.27
N ASP A 32 -2.26 -7.85 -4.28
CA ASP A 32 -1.81 -9.22 -4.56
C ASP A 32 -1.41 -9.38 -6.04
N GLN A 33 -2.14 -8.77 -6.98
CA GLN A 33 -1.72 -8.70 -8.39
C GLN A 33 -0.36 -8.01 -8.55
N LEU A 34 -0.12 -6.94 -7.79
CA LEU A 34 1.14 -6.21 -7.79
C LEU A 34 2.27 -7.06 -7.17
N LEU A 35 2.00 -7.83 -6.11
CA LEU A 35 2.95 -8.80 -5.53
C LEU A 35 3.35 -9.88 -6.53
N GLU A 36 2.42 -10.33 -7.35
CA GLU A 36 2.65 -11.29 -8.43
C GLU A 36 3.37 -10.68 -9.65
N GLY A 37 3.65 -9.37 -9.62
CA GLY A 37 4.34 -8.64 -10.68
C GLY A 37 3.46 -8.37 -11.91
N ARG A 38 2.13 -8.43 -11.76
CA ARG A 38 1.21 -8.07 -12.85
C ARG A 38 1.21 -6.57 -13.05
N VAL A 39 1.00 -6.15 -14.30
CA VAL A 39 0.77 -4.75 -14.63
C VAL A 39 -0.67 -4.42 -14.26
N LEU A 40 -0.85 -3.45 -13.37
CA LEU A 40 -2.17 -2.96 -12.98
C LEU A 40 -2.80 -2.15 -14.11
N ALA A 41 -4.12 -2.21 -14.23
CA ALA A 41 -4.87 -1.24 -15.02
C ALA A 41 -4.68 0.17 -14.40
N GLU A 42 -4.75 1.22 -15.23
CA GLU A 42 -4.63 2.61 -14.74
C GLU A 42 -5.64 2.90 -13.62
N GLU A 43 -6.90 2.49 -13.81
CA GLU A 43 -7.97 2.66 -12.84
C GLU A 43 -7.73 1.95 -11.51
N ASP A 44 -7.11 0.77 -11.52
CA ASP A 44 -6.78 0.02 -10.31
C ASP A 44 -5.57 0.62 -9.60
N GLY A 45 -4.61 1.11 -10.38
CA GLY A 45 -3.44 1.81 -9.84
C GLY A 45 -3.84 3.12 -9.16
N ASP A 46 -4.74 3.88 -9.76
CA ASP A 46 -5.22 5.15 -9.20
C ASP A 46 -6.10 4.89 -7.97
N TYR A 47 -7.00 3.90 -8.03
CA TYR A 47 -7.79 3.47 -6.88
C TYR A 47 -6.93 3.01 -5.70
N LEU A 48 -5.83 2.29 -5.97
CA LEU A 48 -4.88 1.87 -4.95
C LEU A 48 -4.19 3.07 -4.27
N ILE A 49 -3.90 4.14 -5.01
CA ILE A 49 -3.27 5.36 -4.48
C ILE A 49 -4.28 6.14 -3.62
N ASP A 50 -5.49 6.33 -4.12
CA ASP A 50 -6.52 7.16 -3.49
C ASP A 50 -7.01 6.56 -2.17
N HIS A 51 -6.98 5.24 -2.03
CA HIS A 51 -7.49 4.52 -0.86
C HIS A 51 -6.42 3.83 -0.02
N ALA A 52 -5.13 4.09 -0.26
CA ALA A 52 -4.04 3.49 0.51
C ALA A 52 -4.08 3.85 2.00
N GLU A 53 -4.51 5.08 2.33
CA GLU A 53 -4.61 5.56 3.71
C GLU A 53 -5.82 4.94 4.42
N ASP A 54 -6.98 4.97 3.76
CA ASP A 54 -8.24 4.40 4.26
C ASP A 54 -8.13 2.89 4.51
N CYS A 55 -7.41 2.19 3.62
CA CYS A 55 -7.18 0.75 3.70
C CYS A 55 -5.78 0.40 4.22
N SER A 56 -5.19 1.25 5.07
CA SER A 56 -3.86 1.00 5.66
C SER A 56 -3.65 -0.39 6.28
N PRO A 57 -4.66 -1.06 6.90
CA PRO A 57 -4.49 -2.43 7.40
C PRO A 57 -4.13 -3.46 6.30
N CYS A 58 -4.49 -3.21 5.04
CA CYS A 58 -4.14 -4.11 3.92
C CYS A 58 -2.63 -4.12 3.62
N PHE A 59 -1.89 -3.13 4.12
CA PHE A 59 -0.46 -2.94 3.91
C PHE A 59 0.37 -3.27 5.16
N GLU A 60 -0.14 -4.02 6.14
CA GLU A 60 0.65 -4.38 7.34
C GLU A 60 1.80 -5.36 7.03
N ASP A 61 1.69 -6.14 5.96
CA ASP A 61 2.75 -7.06 5.54
C ASP A 61 3.92 -6.33 4.87
N ILE A 62 5.15 -6.60 5.32
CA ILE A 62 6.36 -5.92 4.84
C ILE A 62 6.64 -6.13 3.35
N LYS A 63 6.20 -7.26 2.76
CA LYS A 63 6.34 -7.52 1.32
C LYS A 63 5.36 -6.65 0.55
N LYS A 64 4.10 -6.59 1.01
CA LYS A 64 3.06 -5.70 0.47
C LYS A 64 3.51 -4.24 0.47
N GLN A 65 4.08 -3.76 1.58
CA GLN A 65 4.64 -2.41 1.67
C GLN A 65 5.76 -2.16 0.66
N ARG A 66 6.74 -3.07 0.57
CA ARG A 66 7.89 -2.89 -0.34
C ARG A 66 7.44 -2.78 -1.79
N VAL A 67 6.49 -3.63 -2.19
CA VAL A 67 5.99 -3.66 -3.56
C VAL A 67 5.14 -2.43 -3.84
N PHE A 68 4.27 -2.01 -2.92
CA PHE A 68 3.50 -0.78 -3.05
C PHE A 68 4.39 0.47 -3.16
N VAL A 69 5.42 0.60 -2.32
CA VAL A 69 6.39 1.73 -2.42
C VAL A 69 7.13 1.71 -3.76
N SER A 70 7.46 0.53 -4.28
CA SER A 70 8.11 0.40 -5.58
C SER A 70 7.18 0.83 -6.71
N PHE A 71 5.90 0.46 -6.63
CA PHE A 71 4.86 0.94 -7.53
C PHE A 71 4.68 2.46 -7.47
N LEU A 72 4.59 3.04 -6.28
CA LEU A 72 4.49 4.49 -6.10
C LEU A 72 5.68 5.21 -6.74
N LYS A 73 6.91 4.70 -6.56
CA LYS A 73 8.12 5.27 -7.19
C LYS A 73 8.07 5.28 -8.73
N GLN A 74 7.32 4.35 -9.34
CA GLN A 74 7.14 4.30 -10.79
C GLN A 74 6.03 5.25 -11.26
N LYS A 75 4.93 5.35 -10.50
CA LYS A 75 3.79 6.23 -10.81
C LYS A 75 4.11 7.70 -10.54
N VAL A 76 4.84 8.01 -9.48
CA VAL A 76 5.30 9.37 -9.23
C VAL A 76 6.42 9.68 -10.22
N ASN A 77 6.18 10.63 -11.12
CA ASN A 77 7.22 11.18 -11.98
C ASN A 77 8.31 11.80 -11.11
N SER A 78 9.35 11.02 -10.83
CA SER A 78 10.51 11.51 -10.09
C SER A 78 11.17 12.58 -10.93
N LYS A 79 10.95 13.85 -10.55
CA LYS A 79 11.65 14.97 -11.16
C LYS A 79 13.14 14.73 -10.96
N ALA A 80 13.90 14.69 -12.05
CA ALA A 80 15.35 14.55 -11.99
C ALA A 80 15.92 15.62 -11.05
N ALA A 81 16.72 15.18 -10.08
CA ALA A 81 17.38 16.10 -9.17
C ALA A 81 18.29 17.05 -9.99
N PRO A 82 18.33 18.35 -9.67
CA PRO A 82 19.28 19.26 -10.29
C PRO A 82 20.71 18.75 -10.11
N SER A 83 21.53 18.78 -11.16
CA SER A 83 22.93 18.31 -11.12
C SER A 83 23.80 19.05 -10.09
N ALA A 84 23.40 20.25 -9.70
CA ALA A 84 24.04 21.05 -8.67
C ALA A 84 23.68 20.62 -7.23
N LEU A 85 22.61 19.85 -7.03
CA LEU A 85 22.11 19.47 -5.69
C LEU A 85 23.17 18.71 -4.86
N PRO A 86 23.90 17.70 -5.38
CA PRO A 86 24.90 17.00 -4.60
C PRO A 86 26.03 17.92 -4.13
N HIS A 87 26.48 18.83 -5.00
CA HIS A 87 27.51 19.81 -4.68
C HIS A 87 27.05 20.76 -3.57
N ALA A 88 25.82 21.25 -3.65
CA ALA A 88 25.24 22.13 -2.63
C ALA A 88 25.08 21.44 -1.27
N ILE A 89 24.67 20.17 -1.26
CA ILE A 89 24.56 19.37 -0.04
C ILE A 89 25.94 19.18 0.61
N MET A 90 26.95 18.79 -0.18
CA MET A 90 28.31 18.58 0.33
C MET A 90 28.93 19.87 0.86
N ALA A 91 28.73 21.00 0.18
CA ALA A 91 29.22 22.29 0.65
C ALA A 91 28.61 22.69 2.00
N ARG A 92 27.30 22.46 2.19
CA ARG A 92 26.64 22.69 3.48
C ARG A 92 27.15 21.74 4.56
N LEU A 93 27.28 20.46 4.24
CA LEU A 93 27.78 19.46 5.19
C LEU A 93 29.18 19.83 5.69
N GLN A 94 30.07 20.27 4.79
CA GLN A 94 31.42 20.70 5.15
C GLN A 94 31.44 21.94 6.03
N ALA A 95 30.54 22.90 5.80
CA ALA A 95 30.42 24.11 6.61
C ALA A 95 29.94 23.85 8.05
N GLU A 96 29.14 22.79 8.26
CA GLU A 96 28.65 22.41 9.61
C GLU A 96 29.64 21.52 10.38
N ILE A 97 30.62 20.90 9.69
CA ILE A 97 31.63 20.03 10.29
C ILE A 97 32.93 20.80 10.63
N ALA A 98 33.10 22.02 10.10
CA ALA A 98 34.27 22.89 10.31
C ALA A 98 34.09 23.81 11.52
#